data_AF-A0A0A0JXE1-F1
#
_entry.id   AF-A0A0A0JXE1-F1
#
_cell.length_a   1.000
_cell.length_b   1.000
_cell.length_c   1.000
_cell.angle_alpha   90.00
_cell.angle_beta   90.00
_cell.angle_gamma   90.00
#
_symmetry.space_group_name_H-M   'P 1'
#
loop_
_entity.id
_entity.type
_entity.pdbx_description
1 polymer ?
#
loop_
_entity_poly.entity_id
_entity_poly.type
_entity_poly.pdbx_seq_one_letter_code
_entity_poly.pdbx_strand_id
1 'polypeptide(L)'
;MKVQRRQDQVVDWLSRDGETIVLARRSIVRLSDVGAAVFALTERPVDIEDLARGLEAEFGPPGSGSALAATTDAVTELVRHGVVRRSE
;
A
#
# COMPACT_ATOMS: atom_id res chain seq x y z
N MET A 1 -12.08 7.14 4.05
CA MET A 1 -12.25 5.81 3.39
C MET A 1 -11.17 4.90 3.93
N LYS A 2 -11.47 3.65 4.33
CA LYS A 2 -10.46 2.79 4.94
C LYS A 2 -9.76 1.88 3.92
N VAL A 3 -8.47 1.65 4.15
CA VAL A 3 -7.61 0.75 3.39
C VAL A 3 -7.07 -0.32 4.33
N GLN A 4 -7.08 -1.57 3.87
CA GLN A 4 -6.51 -2.68 4.64
C GLN A 4 -5.87 -3.70 3.69
N ARG A 5 -4.74 -4.28 4.10
CA ARG A 5 -4.14 -5.44 3.46
C ARG A 5 -5.14 -6.61 3.38
N ARG A 6 -5.16 -7.31 2.24
CA ARG A 6 -5.99 -8.52 2.05
C ARG A 6 -5.33 -9.74 2.69
N GLN A 7 -5.48 -9.87 4.00
CA GLN A 7 -4.94 -11.01 4.77
C GLN A 7 -5.44 -12.36 4.25
N ASP A 8 -6.60 -12.42 3.61
CA ASP A 8 -7.17 -13.65 3.02
C ASP A 8 -6.48 -14.07 1.71
N GLN A 9 -5.82 -13.13 1.02
CA GLN A 9 -5.17 -13.35 -0.28
C GLN A 9 -3.64 -13.36 -0.19
N VAL A 10 -3.06 -12.63 0.76
CA VAL A 10 -1.62 -12.60 1.02
C VAL A 10 -1.23 -13.88 1.74
N VAL A 11 -0.36 -14.67 1.12
CA VAL A 11 0.15 -15.94 1.67
C VAL A 11 1.45 -15.69 2.44
N ASP A 12 2.36 -14.91 1.86
CA ASP A 12 3.66 -14.57 2.46
C ASP A 12 4.21 -13.28 1.84
N TRP A 13 5.23 -12.68 2.44
CA TRP A 13 5.98 -11.58 1.85
C TRP A 13 7.44 -11.58 2.29
N LEU A 14 8.31 -11.11 1.40
CA LEU A 14 9.73 -10.94 1.68
C LEU A 14 10.10 -9.48 1.46
N SER A 15 10.66 -8.84 2.48
CA SER A 15 11.20 -7.48 2.40
C SER A 15 12.72 -7.52 2.47
N ARG A 16 13.38 -6.84 1.51
CA ARG A 16 14.83 -6.75 1.42
C ARG A 16 15.24 -5.49 0.70
N ASP A 17 16.15 -4.72 1.29
CA ASP A 17 16.77 -3.53 0.69
C ASP A 17 15.73 -2.51 0.16
N GLY A 18 14.65 -2.26 0.93
CA GLY A 18 13.56 -1.33 0.55
C GLY A 18 12.49 -1.94 -0.36
N GLU A 19 12.83 -3.02 -1.07
CA GLU A 19 11.88 -3.73 -1.92
C GLU A 19 11.07 -4.76 -1.12
N THR A 20 9.81 -4.97 -1.51
CA THR A 20 8.98 -6.03 -0.94
C THR A 20 8.33 -6.86 -2.03
N ILE A 21 8.47 -8.18 -1.97
CA ILE A 21 7.75 -9.12 -2.83
C ILE A 21 6.63 -9.74 -2.01
N VAL A 22 5.39 -9.60 -2.48
CA VAL A 22 4.21 -10.20 -1.89
C VAL A 22 3.82 -11.43 -2.69
N LEU A 23 3.75 -12.58 -2.01
CA LEU A 23 3.16 -13.80 -2.54
C LEU A 23 1.67 -13.79 -2.23
N ALA A 24 0.84 -13.56 -3.24
CA ALA A 24 -0.60 -13.69 -3.15
C ALA A 24 -1.05 -15.03 -3.76
N ARG A 25 -2.25 -15.51 -3.39
CA ARG A 25 -2.78 -16.79 -3.86
C ARG A 25 -2.77 -16.99 -5.38
N ARG A 26 -2.82 -15.91 -6.17
CA ARG A 26 -2.95 -15.94 -7.63
C ARG A 26 -1.87 -15.14 -8.36
N SER A 27 -0.95 -14.51 -7.65
CA SER A 27 0.06 -13.61 -8.23
C SER A 27 1.26 -13.43 -7.30
N ILE A 28 2.39 -13.05 -7.89
CA ILE A 28 3.55 -12.52 -7.17
C ILE A 28 3.67 -11.05 -7.56
N VAL A 29 3.69 -10.17 -6.57
CA VAL A 29 3.69 -8.71 -6.79
C VAL A 29 4.94 -8.13 -6.15
N ARG A 30 5.80 -7.52 -6.96
CA ARG A 30 6.93 -6.72 -6.45
C ARG A 30 6.44 -5.30 -6.20
N LEU A 31 6.62 -4.83 -4.98
CA LEU A 31 6.25 -3.51 -4.52
C LEU A 31 7.48 -2.58 -4.59
N SER A 32 7.24 -1.35 -5.04
CA SER A 32 8.17 -0.23 -4.79
C SER A 32 8.17 0.13 -3.30
N ASP A 33 9.11 0.96 -2.87
CA ASP A 33 9.23 1.42 -1.47
C ASP A 33 7.90 2.00 -0.94
N VAL A 34 7.24 2.86 -1.73
CA VAL A 34 5.92 3.42 -1.37
C VAL A 34 4.85 2.33 -1.28
N GLY A 35 4.85 1.36 -2.21
CA GLY A 35 3.92 0.23 -2.16
C GLY A 35 4.16 -0.66 -0.95
N ALA A 36 5.42 -0.88 -0.57
CA ALA A 36 5.82 -1.63 0.61
C ALA A 36 5.39 -0.91 1.89
N ALA A 37 5.55 0.42 1.96
CA ALA A 37 5.07 1.23 3.07
C ALA A 37 3.54 1.17 3.19
N VAL A 38 2.80 1.31 2.08
CA VAL A 38 1.34 1.11 2.07
C VAL A 38 0.97 -0.27 2.59
N PHE A 39 1.65 -1.32 2.12
CA PHE A 39 1.41 -2.68 2.56
C PHE A 39 1.64 -2.89 4.06
N ALA A 40 2.71 -2.31 4.61
CA ALA A 40 3.04 -2.38 6.03
C ALA A 40 2.04 -1.61 6.91
N LEU A 41 1.72 -0.37 6.53
CA LEU A 41 0.83 0.51 7.29
C LEU A 41 -0.64 0.01 7.30
N THR A 42 -1.02 -0.80 6.31
CA THR A 42 -2.38 -1.31 6.15
C THR A 42 -2.59 -2.70 6.77
N GLU A 43 -1.68 -3.17 7.64
CA GLU A 43 -1.90 -4.41 8.42
C GLU A 43 -3.25 -4.38 9.17
N ARG A 44 -3.58 -3.20 9.73
CA ARG A 44 -4.89 -2.88 10.29
C ARG A 44 -5.61 -1.87 9.38
N PRO A 45 -6.95 -1.78 9.43
CA PRO A 45 -7.68 -0.75 8.68
C PRO A 45 -7.17 0.65 9.06
N VAL A 46 -6.75 1.42 8.06
CA VAL A 46 -6.27 2.80 8.19
C VAL A 46 -7.06 3.70 7.26
N ASP A 47 -7.36 4.92 7.70
CA ASP A 47 -8.02 5.90 6.85
C ASP A 47 -7.04 6.41 5.77
N ILE A 48 -7.51 6.65 4.54
CA ILE A 48 -6.62 6.97 3.43
C ILE A 48 -5.91 8.32 3.63
N GLU A 49 -6.54 9.25 4.33
CA GLU A 49 -5.97 10.53 4.71
C GLU A 49 -4.84 10.36 5.76
N ASP A 50 -5.00 9.45 6.71
CA ASP A 50 -3.96 9.07 7.66
C ASP A 50 -2.78 8.37 6.97
N LEU A 51 -3.09 7.47 6.04
CA LEU A 51 -2.09 6.79 5.23
C LEU A 51 -1.28 7.79 4.40
N ALA A 52 -1.95 8.75 3.76
CA ALA A 52 -1.29 9.78 2.98
C ALA A 52 -0.34 10.64 3.82
N ARG A 53 -0.77 11.03 5.04
CA ARG A 53 0.08 11.76 5.98
C ARG A 53 1.28 10.93 6.44
N GLY A 54 1.09 9.64 6.68
CA GLY A 54 2.17 8.72 7.04
C GLY A 54 3.23 8.61 5.93
N LEU A 55 2.77 8.42 4.68
CA LEU A 55 3.66 8.34 3.52
C LEU A 55 4.38 9.66 3.25
N GLU A 56 3.70 10.80 3.36
CA GLU A 56 4.33 12.11 3.18
C GLU A 56 5.37 12.40 4.28
N ALA A 57 5.13 11.95 5.51
CA ALA A 57 6.10 12.08 6.59
C ALA A 57 7.36 11.21 6.38
N GLU A 58 7.20 10.03 5.76
CA GLU A 58 8.30 9.09 5.52
C GLU A 58 9.10 9.42 4.24
N PHE A 59 8.42 9.74 3.15
CA PHE A 59 9.03 9.91 1.82
C PHE A 59 9.11 11.38 1.36
N GLY A 60 8.49 12.30 2.10
CA GLY A 60 8.30 13.68 1.68
C GLY A 60 7.09 13.86 0.74
N PRO A 61 6.77 15.11 0.37
CA PRO A 61 5.67 15.39 -0.53
C PRO A 61 5.95 14.87 -1.95
N PRO A 62 4.91 14.51 -2.72
CA PRO A 62 5.09 14.14 -4.12
C PRO A 62 5.57 15.34 -4.95
N GLY A 63 6.31 15.08 -6.03
CA GLY A 63 6.82 16.12 -6.93
C GLY A 63 5.73 16.92 -7.68
N SER A 64 4.48 16.41 -7.68
CA SER A 64 3.31 17.08 -8.23
C SER A 64 2.03 16.60 -7.56
N GLY A 65 1.03 17.48 -7.44
CA GLY A 65 -0.26 17.14 -6.83
C GLY A 65 -0.20 17.06 -5.31
N SER A 66 -1.17 16.38 -4.70
CA SER A 66 -1.25 16.19 -3.24
C SER A 66 -0.85 14.77 -2.85
N ALA A 67 -0.32 14.60 -1.63
CA ALA A 67 -0.04 13.29 -1.06
C ALA A 67 -1.29 12.39 -1.03
N LEU A 68 -2.46 12.96 -0.76
CA LEU A 68 -3.73 12.22 -0.79
C LEU A 68 -4.07 11.66 -2.17
N ALA A 69 -3.89 12.46 -3.24
CA ALA A 69 -4.14 12.00 -4.61
C ALA A 69 -3.15 10.89 -5.00
N ALA A 70 -1.86 11.10 -4.76
CA ALA A 70 -0.82 10.10 -5.04
C ALA A 70 -1.04 8.80 -4.25
N THR A 71 -1.44 8.90 -2.98
CA THR A 71 -1.78 7.74 -2.13
C THR A 71 -3.01 7.02 -2.67
N THR A 72 -4.02 7.76 -3.12
CA THR A 72 -5.23 7.18 -3.73
C THR A 72 -4.90 6.39 -4.99
N ASP A 73 -4.02 6.90 -5.83
CA ASP A 73 -3.57 6.22 -7.04
C ASP A 73 -2.78 4.94 -6.70
N ALA A 74 -1.83 5.03 -5.77
CA ALA A 74 -1.06 3.87 -5.30
C ALA A 74 -1.97 2.78 -4.71
N VAL A 75 -2.92 3.15 -3.85
CA VAL A 75 -3.91 2.22 -3.28
C VAL A 75 -4.77 1.61 -4.38
N THR A 76 -5.17 2.39 -5.40
CA THR A 76 -5.98 1.88 -6.52
C THR A 76 -5.25 0.73 -7.23
N GLU A 77 -3.96 0.90 -7.48
CA GLU A 77 -3.16 -0.12 -8.16
C GLU A 77 -2.96 -1.36 -7.28
N LEU A 78 -2.71 -1.18 -5.99
CA LEU A 78 -2.60 -2.31 -5.05
C LEU A 78 -3.91 -3.08 -4.87
N VAL A 79 -5.07 -2.40 -4.99
CA VAL A 79 -6.38 -3.07 -5.03
C VAL A 79 -6.52 -3.92 -6.28
N ARG A 80 -6.13 -3.41 -7.46
CA ARG A 80 -6.16 -4.16 -8.73
C ARG A 80 -5.31 -5.43 -8.66
N HIS A 81 -4.17 -5.37 -7.97
CA HIS A 81 -3.31 -6.53 -7.75
C HIS A 81 -3.73 -7.43 -6.59
N GLY A 82 -4.83 -7.13 -5.90
CA GLY A 82 -5.37 -7.94 -4.81
C GLY A 82 -4.54 -7.91 -3.53
N VAL A 83 -3.65 -6.93 -3.38
CA VAL A 83 -2.74 -6.79 -2.23
C VAL A 83 -3.45 -6.10 -1.06
N VAL A 84 -4.23 -5.06 -1.35
CA VAL A 84 -5.06 -4.33 -0.37
C VAL A 84 -6.52 -4.31 -0.81
N ARG A 85 -7.42 -3.96 0.10
CA ARG A 85 -8.84 -3.71 -0.14
C ARG A 85 -9.23 -2.36 0.42
N ARG A 86 -10.29 -1.78 -0.15
CA ARG A 86 -10.97 -0.61 0.39
C ARG A 86 -12.24 -1.05 1.11
N SER A 87 -12.60 -0.33 2.16
CA SER A 87 -13.93 -0.40 2.76
C SER A 87 -14.43 1.02 3.01
N GLU A 88 -15.75 1.14 3.10
CA GLU A 88 -16.41 2.37 3.57
C GLU A 88 -15.90 2.78 4.95
#